data_AF-X0VNU9-F1
#
_entry.id   AF-X0VNU9-F1
#
_cell.length_a   1.000
_cell.length_b   1.000
_cell.length_c   1.000
_cell.angle_alpha   90.00
_cell.angle_beta   90.00
_cell.angle_gamma   90.00
#
_symmetry.space_group_name_H-M   'P 1'
#
loop_
_entity.id
_entity.type
_entity.pdbx_description
1 polymer ?
#
loop_
_entity_poly.entity_id
_entity_poly.type
_entity_poly.pdbx_seq_one_letter_code
_entity_poly.pdbx_strand_id
1 'polypeptide(L)'
;MSSKNIKFKSITDTLVPGIQSEYDISNATNTLPSNAKKIAVVAQKIAAGTATADIPVACFSEEEAITQSGQGSVGHLAIRALLKSYTNFELFNVPVDDGAGVSATGTIVVANVPTSSGSYDIWIGKELVQVSVTSGDAVNDIATAINVAIQAKEHNMAVTSGVSTATVTLTANNDGLLGNNIPISYKNNGILTTTLTVIQTGTVVAGSVDPDITNALAALEKDNYDIILVANNDATNLGLLSAHLTAQALPEENNPGIGVFGYTGVQATF
;
A
#
# COMPACT_ATOMS: atom_id res chain seq x y z
N MET A 1 -29.83 -10.25 -56.80
CA MET A 1 -28.67 -9.36 -57.01
C MET A 1 -28.17 -8.88 -55.65
N SER A 2 -26.99 -9.35 -55.23
CA SER A 2 -26.27 -8.81 -54.07
C SER A 2 -26.01 -7.31 -54.29
N SER A 3 -26.32 -6.48 -53.28
CA SER A 3 -26.01 -5.05 -53.34
C SER A 3 -24.50 -4.84 -53.41
N LYS A 4 -24.05 -3.86 -54.18
CA LYS A 4 -22.61 -3.57 -54.42
C LYS A 4 -21.78 -3.38 -53.13
N ASN A 5 -22.44 -3.11 -51.99
CA ASN A 5 -21.81 -2.73 -50.73
C ASN A 5 -22.04 -3.73 -49.58
N ILE A 6 -22.77 -4.83 -49.78
CA ILE A 6 -23.03 -5.84 -48.73
C ILE A 6 -22.56 -7.20 -49.24
N LYS A 7 -21.52 -7.74 -48.59
CA LYS A 7 -20.96 -9.06 -48.84
C LYS A 7 -21.25 -9.96 -47.65
N PHE A 8 -21.92 -11.09 -47.90
CA PHE A 8 -22.10 -12.16 -46.92
C PHE A 8 -20.92 -13.14 -46.99
N LYS A 9 -20.63 -13.81 -45.89
CA LYS A 9 -19.43 -14.65 -45.77
C LYS A 9 -19.72 -16.12 -46.12
N SER A 10 -20.90 -16.61 -45.77
CA SER A 10 -21.32 -18.01 -45.97
C SER A 10 -22.63 -18.13 -46.75
N ILE A 11 -23.50 -17.11 -46.72
CA ILE A 11 -24.69 -17.06 -47.58
C ILE A 11 -24.25 -16.80 -49.02
N THR A 12 -24.53 -17.76 -49.89
CA THR A 12 -24.26 -17.70 -51.33
C THR A 12 -25.54 -17.42 -52.11
N ASP A 13 -25.42 -17.08 -53.39
CA ASP A 13 -26.58 -16.81 -54.25
C ASP A 13 -27.33 -18.12 -54.50
N THR A 14 -28.39 -18.36 -53.73
CA THR A 14 -29.19 -19.59 -53.76
C THR A 14 -30.60 -19.28 -54.25
N LEU A 15 -31.14 -20.19 -55.07
CA LEU A 15 -32.51 -20.10 -55.61
C LEU A 15 -33.56 -20.70 -54.67
N VAL A 16 -33.14 -21.10 -53.46
CA VAL A 16 -34.05 -21.66 -52.46
C VAL A 16 -34.86 -20.53 -51.82
N PRO A 17 -36.20 -20.55 -51.91
CA PRO A 17 -37.03 -19.48 -51.36
C PRO A 17 -36.97 -19.46 -49.82
N GLY A 18 -36.78 -18.26 -49.25
CA GLY A 18 -36.75 -18.03 -47.80
C GLY A 18 -35.98 -16.74 -47.41
N ILE A 19 -36.06 -16.35 -46.14
CA ILE A 19 -35.19 -15.29 -45.55
C ILE A 19 -33.99 -15.99 -44.91
N GLN A 20 -32.79 -15.60 -45.30
CA GLN A 20 -31.54 -16.11 -44.72
C GLN A 20 -30.82 -14.97 -44.01
N SER A 21 -30.35 -15.23 -42.79
CA SER A 21 -29.56 -14.30 -41.97
C SER A 21 -28.27 -14.98 -41.55
N GLU A 22 -27.16 -14.24 -41.61
CA GLU A 22 -25.83 -14.71 -41.18
C GLU A 22 -25.31 -13.81 -40.04
N TYR A 23 -24.67 -14.42 -39.05
CA TYR A 23 -23.92 -13.73 -37.99
C TYR A 23 -22.43 -13.92 -38.23
N ASP A 24 -21.70 -12.85 -38.54
CA ASP A 24 -20.25 -12.90 -38.69
C ASP A 24 -19.57 -12.70 -37.33
N ILE A 25 -19.08 -13.79 -36.76
CA ILE A 25 -18.32 -13.80 -35.50
C ILE A 25 -16.81 -13.71 -35.71
N SER A 26 -16.33 -13.38 -36.92
CA SER A 26 -14.88 -13.39 -37.20
C SER A 26 -14.06 -12.34 -36.46
N ASN A 27 -14.70 -11.26 -36.02
CA ASN A 27 -14.13 -10.28 -35.10
C ASN A 27 -14.61 -10.46 -33.65
N ALA A 28 -15.33 -11.56 -33.35
CA ALA A 28 -15.69 -11.87 -31.98
C ALA A 28 -14.44 -12.32 -31.22
N THR A 29 -14.24 -11.77 -30.02
CA THR A 29 -13.14 -12.11 -29.14
C THR A 29 -13.21 -13.60 -28.78
N ASN A 30 -12.26 -14.40 -29.28
CA ASN A 30 -12.18 -15.86 -29.05
C ASN A 30 -11.22 -16.25 -27.92
N THR A 31 -10.67 -15.28 -27.19
CA THR A 31 -9.87 -15.56 -25.99
C THR A 31 -10.80 -15.93 -24.84
N LEU A 32 -10.32 -16.76 -23.89
CA LEU A 32 -11.03 -16.88 -22.62
C LEU A 32 -11.27 -15.48 -22.05
N PRO A 33 -12.45 -15.16 -21.52
CA PRO A 33 -12.67 -13.90 -20.82
C PRO A 33 -11.61 -13.81 -19.72
N SER A 34 -10.75 -12.79 -19.77
CA SER A 34 -9.92 -12.48 -18.61
C SER A 34 -10.90 -12.10 -17.50
N ASN A 35 -10.99 -12.91 -16.46
CA ASN A 35 -11.76 -12.58 -15.27
C ASN A 35 -10.89 -11.61 -14.44
N ALA A 36 -10.67 -10.41 -14.98
CA ALA A 36 -9.97 -9.35 -14.28
C ALA A 36 -10.81 -9.01 -13.05
N LYS A 37 -10.24 -9.25 -11.87
CA LYS A 37 -10.89 -8.95 -10.60
C LYS A 37 -10.76 -7.46 -10.31
N LYS A 38 -11.85 -6.83 -9.90
CA LYS A 38 -11.82 -5.46 -9.37
C LYS A 38 -11.38 -5.51 -7.92
N ILE A 39 -10.28 -4.83 -7.61
CA ILE A 39 -9.70 -4.76 -6.27
C ILE A 39 -9.78 -3.31 -5.78
N ALA A 40 -10.41 -3.09 -4.65
CA ALA A 40 -10.35 -1.83 -3.91
C ALA A 40 -9.34 -1.93 -2.77
N VAL A 41 -8.45 -0.94 -2.65
CA VAL A 41 -7.51 -0.82 -1.53
C VAL A 41 -7.90 0.39 -0.70
N VAL A 42 -8.43 0.15 0.49
CA VAL A 42 -8.74 1.17 1.50
C VAL A 42 -7.52 1.34 2.39
N ALA A 43 -6.87 2.49 2.31
CA ALA A 43 -5.63 2.74 3.03
C ALA A 43 -5.37 4.23 3.25
N GLN A 44 -4.59 4.54 4.27
CA GLN A 44 -4.29 5.93 4.60
C GLN A 44 -3.45 6.63 3.54
N LYS A 45 -3.81 7.88 3.26
CA LYS A 45 -2.99 8.83 2.51
C LYS A 45 -2.30 9.80 3.46
N ILE A 46 -1.22 10.40 3.00
CA ILE A 46 -0.58 11.55 3.68
C ILE A 46 -0.96 12.85 2.97
N ALA A 47 -0.66 14.00 3.58
CA ALA A 47 -0.96 15.31 3.03
C ALA A 47 -0.35 15.57 1.64
N ALA A 48 0.74 14.87 1.28
CA ALA A 48 1.35 14.95 -0.04
C ALA A 48 0.54 14.25 -1.16
N GLY A 49 -0.40 13.36 -0.81
CA GLY A 49 -1.28 12.69 -1.77
C GLY A 49 -2.39 13.62 -2.27
N THR A 50 -2.62 13.65 -3.59
CA THR A 50 -3.57 14.56 -4.23
C THR A 50 -4.98 14.00 -4.37
N ALA A 51 -5.17 12.69 -4.18
CA ALA A 51 -6.50 12.08 -4.29
C ALA A 51 -7.41 12.55 -3.15
N THR A 52 -8.69 12.74 -3.44
CA THR A 52 -9.68 13.13 -2.42
C THR A 52 -9.97 11.93 -1.53
N ALA A 53 -9.96 12.14 -0.21
CA ALA A 53 -10.25 11.08 0.75
C ALA A 53 -11.67 10.51 0.57
N ASP A 54 -11.85 9.24 0.91
CA ASP A 54 -13.10 8.47 0.85
C ASP A 54 -13.71 8.32 -0.56
N ILE A 55 -12.94 8.60 -1.62
CA ILE A 55 -13.39 8.47 -3.00
C ILE A 55 -12.54 7.43 -3.73
N PRO A 56 -13.14 6.37 -4.32
CA PRO A 56 -12.41 5.43 -5.15
C PRO A 56 -11.82 6.09 -6.39
N VAL A 57 -10.53 5.88 -6.62
CA VAL A 57 -9.79 6.37 -7.79
C VAL A 57 -9.05 5.20 -8.44
N ALA A 58 -9.16 5.05 -9.75
CA ALA A 58 -8.42 4.00 -10.47
C ALA A 58 -6.90 4.23 -10.35
N CYS A 59 -6.14 3.15 -10.14
CA CYS A 59 -4.70 3.19 -9.99
C CYS A 59 -4.05 2.06 -10.79
N PHE A 60 -3.18 2.40 -11.72
CA PHE A 60 -2.57 1.47 -12.68
C PHE A 60 -1.08 1.27 -12.46
N SER A 61 -0.42 2.16 -11.70
CA SER A 61 1.01 2.06 -11.42
C SER A 61 1.38 2.51 -10.00
N GLU A 62 2.63 2.23 -9.61
CA GLU A 62 3.17 2.70 -8.34
C GLU A 62 3.28 4.23 -8.29
N GLU A 63 3.62 4.87 -9.41
CA GLU A 63 3.71 6.33 -9.54
C GLU A 63 2.35 7.01 -9.36
N GLU A 64 1.27 6.40 -9.86
CA GLU A 64 -0.09 6.87 -9.61
C GLU A 64 -0.46 6.70 -8.13
N ALA A 65 -0.09 5.58 -7.51
CA ALA A 65 -0.33 5.36 -6.08
C ALA A 65 0.39 6.42 -5.22
N ILE A 66 1.61 6.80 -5.59
CA ILE A 66 2.36 7.88 -4.93
C ILE A 66 1.67 9.22 -5.13
N THR A 67 1.20 9.52 -6.34
CA THR A 67 0.48 10.76 -6.61
C THR A 67 -0.81 10.84 -5.80
N GLN A 68 -1.53 9.72 -5.69
CA GLN A 68 -2.83 9.65 -5.03
C GLN A 68 -2.73 9.65 -3.50
N SER A 69 -1.92 8.75 -2.93
CA SER A 69 -1.82 8.55 -1.47
C SER A 69 -0.61 9.23 -0.84
N GLY A 70 0.35 9.70 -1.63
CA GLY A 70 1.61 10.28 -1.17
C GLY A 70 2.71 9.24 -0.97
N GLN A 71 3.96 9.65 -1.18
CA GLN A 71 5.14 8.80 -1.09
C GLN A 71 5.32 8.28 0.35
N GLY A 72 5.69 7.00 0.49
CA GLY A 72 5.84 6.38 1.80
C GLY A 72 4.57 6.25 2.65
N SER A 73 3.39 6.58 2.13
CA SER A 73 2.12 6.34 2.82
C SER A 73 1.76 4.86 2.91
N VAL A 74 0.89 4.49 3.84
CA VAL A 74 0.33 3.14 3.94
C VAL A 74 -0.32 2.73 2.62
N GLY A 75 -1.09 3.64 1.99
CA GLY A 75 -1.72 3.38 0.68
C GLY A 75 -0.72 3.11 -0.44
N HIS A 76 0.34 3.91 -0.54
CA HIS A 76 1.41 3.67 -1.50
C HIS A 76 2.07 2.29 -1.28
N LEU A 77 2.45 1.98 -0.04
CA LEU A 77 3.17 0.75 0.28
C LEU A 77 2.29 -0.50 0.08
N ALA A 78 0.98 -0.39 0.38
CA ALA A 78 0.00 -1.45 0.16
C ALA A 78 -0.21 -1.73 -1.33
N ILE A 79 -0.43 -0.69 -2.14
CA ILE A 79 -0.61 -0.82 -3.59
C ILE A 79 0.64 -1.39 -4.25
N ARG A 80 1.83 -0.90 -3.86
CA ARG A 80 3.11 -1.45 -4.32
C ARG A 80 3.25 -2.93 -4.01
N ALA A 81 2.85 -3.37 -2.81
CA ALA A 81 2.89 -4.78 -2.44
C ALA A 81 1.91 -5.62 -3.27
N LEU A 82 0.73 -5.07 -3.56
CA LEU A 82 -0.29 -5.72 -4.40
C LEU A 82 0.17 -5.86 -5.85
N LEU A 83 0.70 -4.79 -6.46
CA LEU A 83 1.23 -4.79 -7.84
C LEU A 83 2.39 -5.78 -8.03
N LYS A 84 3.20 -6.01 -6.98
CA LYS A 84 4.25 -7.04 -6.99
C LYS A 84 3.72 -8.47 -6.89
N SER A 85 2.50 -8.67 -6.37
CA SER A 85 1.93 -9.98 -6.11
C SER A 85 1.16 -10.54 -7.30
N TYR A 86 0.38 -9.69 -7.99
CA TYR A 86 -0.40 -10.06 -9.16
C TYR A 86 -0.55 -8.86 -10.11
N THR A 87 -0.75 -9.09 -11.40
CA THR A 87 -0.75 -8.02 -12.42
C THR A 87 -2.03 -7.97 -13.26
N ASN A 88 -2.96 -8.93 -13.08
CA ASN A 88 -4.18 -9.03 -13.89
C ASN A 88 -5.44 -8.69 -13.08
N PHE A 89 -5.53 -7.42 -12.65
CA PHE A 89 -6.68 -6.87 -11.93
C PHE A 89 -6.96 -5.43 -12.36
N GLU A 90 -8.17 -4.96 -12.09
CA GLU A 90 -8.50 -3.54 -12.10
C GLU A 90 -8.35 -3.02 -10.67
N LEU A 91 -7.41 -2.12 -10.43
CA LEU A 91 -7.11 -1.61 -9.10
C LEU A 91 -7.72 -0.22 -8.90
N PHE A 92 -8.39 -0.07 -7.76
CA PHE A 92 -8.91 1.18 -7.25
C PHE A 92 -8.30 1.46 -5.88
N ASN A 93 -7.75 2.64 -5.73
CA ASN A 93 -7.28 3.18 -4.46
C ASN A 93 -8.42 3.98 -3.82
N VAL A 94 -8.71 3.70 -2.55
CA VAL A 94 -9.65 4.47 -1.74
C VAL A 94 -8.84 5.08 -0.59
N PRO A 95 -8.27 6.28 -0.81
CA PRO A 95 -7.46 6.92 0.20
C PRO A 95 -8.32 7.38 1.37
N VAL A 96 -7.85 7.19 2.59
CA VAL A 96 -8.50 7.67 3.82
C VAL A 96 -7.56 8.67 4.50
N ASP A 97 -8.08 9.77 5.04
CA ASP A 97 -7.28 10.71 5.81
C ASP A 97 -6.99 10.15 7.21
N ASP A 98 -5.84 10.53 7.78
CA ASP A 98 -5.38 10.11 9.11
C ASP A 98 -6.28 10.56 10.28
N GLY A 99 -7.18 11.51 10.04
CA GLY A 99 -8.16 11.97 11.03
C GLY A 99 -7.52 12.68 12.22
N ALA A 100 -7.85 12.22 13.44
CA ALA A 100 -7.32 12.76 14.70
C ALA A 100 -6.18 11.91 15.27
N GLY A 101 -5.54 11.09 14.42
CA GLY A 101 -4.47 10.20 14.82
C GLY A 101 -3.23 10.93 15.35
N VAL A 102 -2.34 10.16 15.97
CA VAL A 102 -0.98 10.62 16.32
C VAL A 102 0.04 9.73 15.63
N SER A 103 1.08 10.33 15.06
CA SER A 103 2.24 9.64 14.48
C SER A 103 3.09 8.98 15.56
N ALA A 104 3.39 7.70 15.37
CA ALA A 104 4.31 6.98 16.23
C ALA A 104 5.77 7.42 15.98
N THR A 105 6.58 7.57 17.04
CA THR A 105 8.00 7.93 16.90
C THR A 105 8.93 6.89 17.52
N GLY A 106 10.07 6.66 16.87
CA GLY A 106 11.21 5.89 17.37
C GLY A 106 12.50 6.70 17.28
N THR A 107 13.59 6.25 17.91
CA THR A 107 14.87 6.96 17.85
C THR A 107 16.05 6.01 17.74
N ILE A 108 17.08 6.42 17.01
CA ILE A 108 18.39 5.78 16.95
C ILE A 108 19.40 6.76 17.55
N VAL A 109 19.99 6.40 18.68
CA VAL A 109 21.00 7.21 19.37
C VAL A 109 22.37 6.59 19.16
N VAL A 110 23.33 7.38 18.70
CA VAL A 110 24.73 6.97 18.58
C VAL A 110 25.43 7.25 19.91
N ALA A 111 25.92 6.21 20.60
CA ALA A 111 26.30 6.34 22.01
C ALA A 111 27.68 7.01 22.24
N ASN A 112 28.67 6.67 21.42
CA ASN A 112 30.06 7.07 21.64
C ASN A 112 30.84 7.18 20.33
N VAL A 113 31.98 7.89 20.37
CA VAL A 113 32.91 7.97 19.25
C VAL A 113 33.49 6.57 18.97
N PRO A 114 33.51 6.13 17.71
CA PRO A 114 34.06 4.85 17.31
C PRO A 114 35.59 4.87 17.44
N THR A 115 36.15 3.82 18.03
CA THR A 115 37.62 3.61 18.08
C THR A 115 38.13 2.72 16.95
N SER A 116 37.21 2.19 16.14
CA SER A 116 37.46 1.27 15.04
C SER A 116 36.46 1.53 13.91
N SER A 117 36.86 1.22 12.68
CA SER A 117 36.02 1.42 11.49
C SER A 117 35.19 0.17 11.17
N GLY A 118 34.04 0.37 10.53
CA GLY A 118 33.13 -0.69 10.11
C GLY A 118 31.89 -0.15 9.42
N SER A 119 30.81 -0.93 9.40
CA SER A 119 29.51 -0.48 8.88
C SER A 119 28.35 -1.00 9.73
N TYR A 120 27.25 -0.24 9.75
CA TYR A 120 25.97 -0.67 10.29
C TYR A 120 25.03 -1.04 9.14
N ASP A 121 24.42 -2.20 9.26
CA ASP A 121 23.21 -2.56 8.53
C ASP A 121 22.03 -2.26 9.47
N ILE A 122 21.17 -1.30 9.11
CA ILE A 122 20.01 -0.89 9.88
C ILE A 122 18.77 -1.26 9.08
N TRP A 123 17.90 -2.10 9.63
CA TRP A 123 16.61 -2.42 9.03
C TRP A 123 15.52 -1.56 9.68
N ILE A 124 14.76 -0.86 8.84
CA ILE A 124 13.56 -0.12 9.22
C ILE A 124 12.41 -0.76 8.45
N GLY A 125 11.55 -1.50 9.16
CA GLY A 125 10.57 -2.37 8.51
C GLY A 125 11.26 -3.40 7.61
N LYS A 126 11.00 -3.36 6.30
CA LYS A 126 11.60 -4.25 5.30
C LYS A 126 12.80 -3.65 4.58
N GLU A 127 13.10 -2.37 4.80
CA GLU A 127 14.14 -1.65 4.07
C GLU A 127 15.46 -1.67 4.83
N LEU A 128 16.54 -2.03 4.13
CA LEU A 128 17.90 -2.03 4.67
C LEU A 128 18.58 -0.68 4.38
N VAL A 129 19.16 -0.05 5.39
CA VAL A 129 19.98 1.17 5.31
C VAL A 129 21.40 0.81 5.76
N GLN A 130 22.39 1.11 4.93
CA GLN A 130 23.79 0.79 5.22
C GLN A 130 24.57 2.07 5.44
N VAL A 131 25.33 2.13 6.54
CA VAL A 131 26.09 3.31 6.94
C VAL A 131 27.50 2.91 7.31
N SER A 132 28.50 3.48 6.64
CA SER A 132 29.91 3.31 6.98
C SER A 132 30.30 4.23 8.13
N VAL A 133 31.12 3.73 9.04
CA VAL A 133 31.64 4.48 10.18
C VAL A 133 33.16 4.32 10.24
N THR A 134 33.87 5.44 10.41
CA THR A 134 35.33 5.47 10.51
C THR A 134 35.76 5.75 11.94
N SER A 135 36.88 5.17 12.36
CA SER A 135 37.50 5.48 13.66
C SER A 135 37.73 6.99 13.82
N GLY A 136 37.28 7.55 14.93
CA GLY A 136 37.39 8.97 15.25
C GLY A 136 36.27 9.87 14.71
N ASP A 137 35.31 9.34 13.95
CA ASP A 137 34.16 10.13 13.46
C ASP A 137 33.36 10.71 14.64
N ALA A 138 32.95 11.98 14.53
CA ALA A 138 32.10 12.57 15.54
C ALA A 138 30.73 11.89 15.56
N VAL A 139 30.18 11.71 16.76
CA VAL A 139 28.88 11.05 16.98
C VAL A 139 27.76 11.73 16.16
N ASN A 140 27.80 13.06 16.07
CA ASN A 140 26.84 13.85 15.31
C ASN A 140 26.97 13.62 13.79
N ASP A 141 28.19 13.40 13.29
CA ASP A 141 28.44 13.16 11.87
C ASP A 141 27.91 11.77 11.48
N ILE A 142 28.07 10.77 12.36
CA ILE A 142 27.49 9.44 12.18
C ILE A 142 25.96 9.51 12.17
N ALA A 143 25.34 10.22 13.12
CA ALA A 143 23.90 10.41 13.14
C ALA A 143 23.39 11.12 11.87
N THR A 144 24.12 12.12 11.39
CA THR A 144 23.81 12.82 10.14
C THR A 144 23.92 11.87 8.93
N ALA A 145 24.97 11.03 8.88
CA ALA A 145 25.14 10.04 7.82
C ALA A 145 24.00 8.99 7.83
N ILE A 146 23.55 8.55 9.00
CA ILE A 146 22.37 7.68 9.13
C ILE A 146 21.13 8.37 8.55
N ASN A 147 20.87 9.62 8.94
CA ASN A 147 19.72 10.38 8.45
C ASN A 147 19.76 10.52 6.92
N VAL A 148 20.90 10.89 6.33
CA VAL A 148 21.07 10.99 4.88
C VAL A 148 20.83 9.65 4.18
N ALA A 149 21.33 8.55 4.74
CA ALA A 149 21.14 7.22 4.17
C ALA A 149 19.67 6.75 4.23
N ILE A 150 18.91 7.17 5.25
CA ILE A 150 17.46 6.93 5.34
C ILE A 150 16.72 7.77 4.30
N GLN A 151 17.00 9.08 4.21
CA GLN A 151 16.36 9.96 3.23
C GLN A 151 16.62 9.53 1.78
N ALA A 152 17.80 8.96 1.49
CA ALA A 152 18.10 8.40 0.16
C ALA A 152 17.17 7.22 -0.23
N LYS A 153 16.44 6.63 0.72
CA LYS A 153 15.48 5.54 0.52
C LYS A 153 14.05 5.93 0.88
N GLU A 154 13.76 7.22 1.06
CA GLU A 154 12.46 7.72 1.51
C GLU A 154 11.28 7.19 0.70
N HIS A 155 11.49 6.92 -0.60
CA HIS A 155 10.49 6.33 -1.49
C HIS A 155 9.87 5.04 -0.94
N ASN A 156 10.67 4.19 -0.30
CA ASN A 156 10.22 2.88 0.17
C ASN A 156 9.90 2.86 1.67
N MET A 157 10.10 3.97 2.37
CA MET A 157 10.06 4.03 3.83
C MET A 157 8.67 4.45 4.32
N ALA A 158 8.20 3.79 5.37
CA ALA A 158 6.98 4.17 6.10
C ALA A 158 7.26 5.23 7.20
N VAL A 159 8.50 5.73 7.27
CA VAL A 159 8.94 6.71 8.27
C VAL A 159 9.72 7.83 7.61
N THR A 160 9.62 9.02 8.18
CA THR A 160 10.46 10.18 7.89
C THR A 160 11.49 10.33 9.00
N SER A 161 12.74 10.65 8.64
CA SER A 161 13.83 10.82 9.60
C SER A 161 14.19 12.29 9.82
N GLY A 162 14.52 12.64 11.07
CA GLY A 162 15.13 13.91 11.43
C GLY A 162 16.28 13.68 12.41
N VAL A 163 17.35 14.47 12.31
CA VAL A 163 18.52 14.35 13.19
C VAL A 163 18.67 15.58 14.08
N SER A 164 18.98 15.33 15.35
CA SER A 164 19.38 16.36 16.31
C SER A 164 20.55 15.82 17.14
N THR A 165 21.71 16.44 17.00
CA THR A 165 22.95 16.00 17.66
C THR A 165 23.30 14.54 17.33
N ALA A 166 23.36 13.66 18.34
CA ALA A 166 23.67 12.24 18.26
C ALA A 166 22.43 11.35 18.04
N THR A 167 21.24 11.94 17.88
CA THR A 167 19.96 11.22 17.85
C THR A 167 19.28 11.42 16.50
N VAL A 168 18.92 10.32 15.85
CA VAL A 168 18.04 10.29 14.68
C VAL A 168 16.65 9.88 15.16
N THR A 169 15.67 10.76 15.01
CA THR A 169 14.27 10.51 15.29
C THR A 169 13.58 10.04 14.01
N LEU A 170 12.86 8.93 14.11
CA LEU A 170 12.02 8.37 13.06
C LEU A 170 10.56 8.62 13.43
N THR A 171 9.81 9.21 12.52
CA THR A 171 8.37 9.48 12.69
C THR A 171 7.62 8.71 11.62
N ALA A 172 6.62 7.93 11.99
CA ALA A 172 5.74 7.27 11.02
C ALA A 172 5.12 8.31 10.07
N ASN A 173 5.02 7.99 8.78
CA ASN A 173 4.47 8.93 7.80
C ASN A 173 2.96 9.13 7.94
N ASN A 174 2.26 8.09 8.42
CA ASN A 174 0.84 8.13 8.72
C ASN A 174 0.63 8.08 10.22
N ASP A 175 -0.38 8.81 10.67
CA ASP A 175 -0.84 8.72 12.05
C ASP A 175 -1.58 7.39 12.32
N GLY A 176 -1.67 7.01 13.59
CA GLY A 176 -2.45 5.86 14.03
C GLY A 176 -1.64 4.72 14.62
N LEU A 177 -2.30 3.60 14.93
CA LEU A 177 -1.72 2.46 15.62
C LEU A 177 -0.74 1.68 14.72
N LEU A 178 -0.90 1.77 13.39
CA LEU A 178 -0.05 1.06 12.43
C LEU A 178 1.43 1.41 12.58
N GLY A 179 1.74 2.69 12.85
CA GLY A 179 3.11 3.18 13.02
C GLY A 179 3.87 2.51 14.18
N ASN A 180 3.17 2.02 15.20
CA ASN A 180 3.78 1.32 16.34
C ASN A 180 4.40 -0.03 15.95
N ASN A 181 3.97 -0.60 14.84
CA ASN A 181 4.40 -1.93 14.38
C ASN A 181 5.53 -1.86 13.35
N ILE A 182 6.25 -0.73 13.25
CA ILE A 182 7.42 -0.58 12.38
C ILE A 182 8.67 -1.00 13.16
N PRO A 183 9.22 -2.21 12.92
CA PRO A 183 10.39 -2.68 13.65
C PRO A 183 11.65 -1.97 13.19
N ILE A 184 12.51 -1.61 14.14
CA ILE A 184 13.84 -1.09 13.88
C ILE A 184 14.83 -2.09 14.46
N SER A 185 15.74 -2.59 13.63
CA SER A 185 16.81 -3.49 14.06
C SER A 185 18.11 -3.12 13.39
N TYR A 186 19.25 -3.49 13.98
CA TYR A 186 20.53 -3.23 13.37
C TYR A 186 21.51 -4.37 13.63
N LYS A 187 22.52 -4.45 12.77
CA LYS A 187 23.64 -5.36 12.88
C LYS A 187 24.93 -4.60 12.60
N ASN A 188 25.94 -4.92 13.37
CA ASN A 188 27.29 -4.38 13.17
C ASN A 188 28.06 -5.31 12.24
N ASN A 189 28.61 -4.75 11.17
CA ASN A 189 29.51 -5.44 10.26
C ASN A 189 30.93 -4.93 10.51
N GLY A 190 31.69 -5.67 11.33
CA GLY A 190 33.04 -5.34 11.77
C GLY A 190 33.17 -5.31 13.29
N ILE A 191 34.36 -4.99 13.78
CA ILE A 191 34.62 -4.81 15.22
C ILE A 191 34.31 -3.35 15.56
N LEU A 192 33.05 -2.93 15.48
CA LEU A 192 32.64 -1.57 15.87
C LEU A 192 32.49 -1.47 17.38
N THR A 193 33.15 -0.49 18.00
CA THR A 193 33.06 -0.22 19.44
C THR A 193 31.95 0.76 19.80
N THR A 194 31.39 1.48 18.81
CA THR A 194 30.18 2.28 18.98
C THR A 194 28.96 1.38 18.98
N THR A 195 28.04 1.65 19.90
CA THR A 195 26.74 0.98 19.96
C THR A 195 25.66 1.94 19.50
N LEU A 196 24.68 1.44 18.75
CA LEU A 196 23.45 2.15 18.45
C LEU A 196 22.41 1.77 19.49
N THR A 197 21.86 2.74 20.19
CA THR A 197 20.69 2.53 21.04
C THR A 197 19.45 2.79 20.21
N VAL A 198 18.72 1.73 19.90
CA VAL A 198 17.46 1.80 19.14
C VAL A 198 16.30 1.76 20.11
N ILE A 199 15.45 2.78 20.02
CA ILE A 199 14.15 2.85 20.68
C ILE A 199 13.10 2.63 19.59
N GLN A 200 12.28 1.59 19.78
CA GLN A 200 11.29 1.16 18.79
C GLN A 200 10.23 2.23 18.55
N THR A 201 9.69 2.25 17.34
CA THR A 201 8.56 3.11 16.96
C THR A 201 7.39 2.86 17.92
N GLY A 202 6.75 3.93 18.39
CA GLY A 202 5.66 3.83 19.36
C GLY A 202 6.09 3.84 20.82
N THR A 203 7.40 3.79 21.12
CA THR A 203 7.91 3.80 22.50
C THR A 203 8.13 5.21 23.04
N VAL A 204 8.56 6.16 22.19
CA VAL A 204 8.76 7.57 22.58
C VAL A 204 7.43 8.32 22.54
N VAL A 205 6.74 8.20 21.41
CA VAL A 205 5.35 8.64 21.21
C VAL A 205 4.63 7.46 20.58
N ALA A 206 3.60 6.97 21.26
CA ALA A 206 2.73 5.94 20.73
C ALA A 206 1.81 6.57 19.69
N GLY A 207 1.76 5.96 18.50
CA GLY A 207 0.70 6.26 17.56
C GLY A 207 -0.63 5.80 18.14
N SER A 208 -1.69 6.56 17.89
CA SER A 208 -2.99 6.35 18.50
C SER A 208 -4.11 6.78 17.57
N VAL A 209 -5.28 6.17 17.72
CA VAL A 209 -6.50 6.42 16.94
C VAL A 209 -6.27 6.11 15.46
N ASP A 210 -6.80 4.98 15.01
CA ASP A 210 -6.85 4.66 13.58
C ASP A 210 -8.02 5.42 12.92
N PRO A 211 -7.91 5.71 11.60
CA PRO A 211 -8.95 6.40 10.86
C PRO A 211 -10.23 5.56 10.75
N ASP A 212 -11.35 6.25 10.64
CA ASP A 212 -12.66 5.66 10.38
C ASP A 212 -12.84 5.39 8.88
N ILE A 213 -13.06 4.14 8.49
CA ILE A 213 -13.24 3.72 7.09
C ILE A 213 -14.71 3.73 6.64
N THR A 214 -15.65 4.16 7.47
CA THR A 214 -17.10 4.08 7.19
C THR A 214 -17.46 4.78 5.87
N ASN A 215 -16.94 5.98 5.65
CA ASN A 215 -17.22 6.76 4.44
C ASN A 215 -16.60 6.12 3.20
N ALA A 216 -15.36 5.61 3.31
CA ALA A 216 -14.68 4.88 2.25
C ALA A 216 -15.47 3.63 1.83
N LEU A 217 -15.96 2.83 2.79
CA LEU A 217 -16.78 1.66 2.51
C LEU A 217 -18.11 2.05 1.86
N ALA A 218 -18.78 3.10 2.34
CA ALA A 218 -20.02 3.59 1.73
C ALA A 218 -19.81 4.09 0.29
N ALA A 219 -18.63 4.63 -0.03
CA ALA A 219 -18.30 5.01 -1.39
C ALA A 219 -18.08 3.82 -2.33
N LEU A 220 -17.63 2.68 -1.78
CA LEU A 220 -17.47 1.43 -2.54
C LEU A 220 -18.80 0.77 -2.89
N GLU A 221 -19.87 1.00 -2.13
CA GLU A 221 -21.22 0.44 -2.41
C GLU A 221 -21.81 0.90 -3.76
N LYS A 222 -21.21 1.92 -4.38
CA LYS A 222 -21.67 2.48 -5.66
C LYS A 222 -21.21 1.66 -6.88
N ASP A 223 -20.24 0.78 -6.75
CA ASP A 223 -19.74 -0.10 -7.81
C ASP A 223 -19.41 -1.49 -7.26
N ASN A 224 -19.29 -2.48 -8.13
CA ASN A 224 -19.02 -3.85 -7.75
C ASN A 224 -17.50 -4.08 -7.65
N TYR A 225 -17.03 -4.47 -6.46
CA TYR A 225 -15.63 -4.83 -6.20
C TYR A 225 -15.54 -6.29 -5.75
N ASP A 226 -14.74 -7.10 -6.45
CA ASP A 226 -14.57 -8.51 -6.11
C ASP A 226 -13.76 -8.68 -4.81
N ILE A 227 -12.78 -7.83 -4.58
CA ILE A 227 -11.87 -7.89 -3.43
C ILE A 227 -11.71 -6.50 -2.82
N ILE A 228 -11.90 -6.39 -1.50
CA ILE A 228 -11.70 -5.17 -0.73
C ILE A 228 -10.58 -5.43 0.27
N LEU A 229 -9.45 -4.75 0.11
CA LEU A 229 -8.31 -4.80 1.01
C LEU A 229 -8.35 -3.57 1.92
N VAL A 230 -8.35 -3.80 3.23
CA VAL A 230 -8.22 -2.75 4.24
C VAL A 230 -6.84 -2.87 4.89
N ALA A 231 -6.04 -1.80 4.82
CA ALA A 231 -4.67 -1.79 5.32
C ALA A 231 -4.55 -1.52 6.84
N ASN A 232 -5.61 -0.99 7.46
CA ASN A 232 -5.70 -0.80 8.90
C ASN A 232 -5.70 -2.13 9.65
N ASN A 233 -5.29 -2.13 10.93
CA ASN A 233 -5.13 -3.33 11.74
C ASN A 233 -5.87 -3.26 13.11
N ASP A 234 -7.02 -2.58 13.16
CA ASP A 234 -7.87 -2.50 14.35
C ASP A 234 -9.17 -3.32 14.24
N ALA A 235 -9.67 -3.74 15.40
CA ALA A 235 -10.88 -4.54 15.49
C ALA A 235 -12.15 -3.77 15.05
N THR A 236 -12.16 -2.45 15.17
CA THR A 236 -13.31 -1.62 14.80
C THR A 236 -13.51 -1.61 13.29
N ASN A 237 -12.45 -1.32 12.54
CA ASN A 237 -12.44 -1.33 11.08
C ASN A 237 -12.66 -2.74 10.49
N LEU A 238 -12.16 -3.79 11.17
CA LEU A 238 -12.51 -5.17 10.79
C LEU A 238 -14.02 -5.44 10.94
N GLY A 239 -14.64 -4.95 12.02
CA GLY A 239 -16.09 -5.04 12.22
C GLY A 239 -16.88 -4.30 11.14
N LEU A 240 -16.42 -3.11 10.75
CA LEU A 240 -17.02 -2.33 9.66
C LEU A 240 -16.92 -3.06 8.31
N LEU A 241 -15.76 -3.62 7.98
CA LEU A 241 -15.57 -4.41 6.76
C LEU A 241 -16.48 -5.63 6.72
N SER A 242 -16.60 -6.37 7.83
CA SER A 242 -17.48 -7.53 7.95
C SER A 242 -18.96 -7.17 7.75
N ALA A 243 -19.39 -6.06 8.35
CA ALA A 243 -20.76 -5.56 8.22
C ALA A 243 -21.07 -5.16 6.76
N HIS A 244 -20.15 -4.44 6.10
CA HIS A 244 -20.27 -4.04 4.70
C HIS A 244 -20.39 -5.25 3.76
N LEU A 245 -19.53 -6.26 3.91
CA LEU A 245 -19.62 -7.49 3.09
C LEU A 245 -20.91 -8.27 3.32
N THR A 246 -21.40 -8.29 4.56
CA THR A 246 -22.68 -8.94 4.89
C THR A 246 -23.86 -8.21 4.22
N ALA A 247 -23.83 -6.88 4.20
CA ALA A 247 -24.84 -6.07 3.53
C ALA A 247 -24.82 -6.27 2.00
N GLN A 248 -23.64 -6.27 1.39
CA GLN A 248 -23.45 -6.46 -0.05
C GLN A 248 -23.85 -7.87 -0.53
N ALA A 249 -23.75 -8.88 0.34
CA ALA A 249 -24.17 -10.25 0.05
C ALA A 249 -25.70 -10.47 0.14
N LEU A 250 -26.47 -9.48 0.60
CA LEU A 250 -27.93 -9.61 0.68
C LEU A 250 -28.53 -9.81 -0.71
N PRO A 251 -29.68 -10.52 -0.83
CA PRO A 251 -30.33 -10.75 -2.12
C PRO A 251 -30.73 -9.47 -2.87
N GLU A 252 -30.87 -8.35 -2.14
CA GLU A 252 -31.25 -7.05 -2.69
C GLU A 252 -30.09 -6.40 -3.46
N GLU A 253 -28.87 -6.47 -2.91
CA GLU A 253 -27.65 -5.93 -3.52
C GLU A 253 -26.98 -6.94 -4.47
N ASN A 254 -27.00 -8.23 -4.12
CA ASN A 254 -26.50 -9.36 -4.90
C ASN A 254 -25.06 -9.15 -5.44
N ASN A 255 -24.19 -8.58 -4.61
CA ASN A 255 -22.81 -8.22 -4.97
C ASN A 255 -21.81 -8.82 -3.96
N PRO A 256 -21.62 -10.16 -3.95
CA PRO A 256 -20.72 -10.79 -3.00
C PRO A 256 -19.25 -10.46 -3.33
N GLY A 257 -18.50 -10.05 -2.31
CA GLY A 257 -17.07 -9.76 -2.40
C GLY A 257 -16.25 -10.47 -1.32
N ILE A 258 -14.92 -10.37 -1.42
CA ILE A 258 -13.97 -10.89 -0.43
C ILE A 258 -13.30 -9.73 0.30
N GLY A 259 -13.38 -9.73 1.63
CA GLY A 259 -12.59 -8.83 2.48
C GLY A 259 -11.22 -9.40 2.80
N VAL A 260 -10.19 -8.59 2.66
CA VAL A 260 -8.82 -8.90 3.07
C VAL A 260 -8.37 -7.90 4.12
N PHE A 261 -7.91 -8.41 5.26
CA PHE A 261 -7.44 -7.62 6.39
C PHE A 261 -6.12 -8.20 6.90
N GLY A 262 -5.15 -7.33 7.21
CA GLY A 262 -3.83 -7.74 7.68
C GLY A 262 -3.70 -7.60 9.20
N TYR A 263 -3.35 -8.67 9.90
CA TYR A 263 -3.08 -8.63 11.35
C TYR A 263 -1.64 -9.05 11.69
N THR A 264 -1.00 -8.29 12.58
CA THR A 264 0.33 -8.61 13.13
C THR A 264 0.19 -9.13 14.57
N GLY A 265 0.32 -10.45 14.77
CA GLY A 265 0.23 -11.08 16.09
C GLY A 265 -0.18 -12.56 16.04
N VAL A 266 -0.47 -13.18 17.19
CA VAL A 266 -0.94 -14.59 17.26
C VAL A 266 -2.39 -14.66 16.78
N GLN A 267 -2.64 -15.59 15.84
CA GLN A 267 -3.90 -15.95 15.17
C GLN A 267 -5.15 -15.16 15.56
N ALA A 268 -5.74 -14.49 14.56
CA ALA A 268 -7.09 -13.96 14.63
C ALA A 268 -8.06 -15.10 15.01
N THR A 269 -8.63 -15.00 16.20
CA THR A 269 -9.71 -15.90 16.62
C THR A 269 -11.00 -15.23 16.14
N PHE A 270 -11.53 -15.71 15.02
CA PHE A 270 -12.82 -15.29 14.48
C PHE A 270 -13.95 -16.11 15.11
#